data_AF-A0A1G0XSD0-F1
#
_entry.id   AF-A0A1G0XSD0-F1
#
_cell.length_a   1.000
_cell.length_b   1.000
_cell.length_c   1.000
_cell.angle_alpha   90.00
_cell.angle_beta   90.00
_cell.angle_gamma   90.00
#
_symmetry.space_group_name_H-M   'P 1'
#
loop_
_entity.id
_entity.type
_entity.pdbx_description
1 polymer ?
#
loop_
_entity_poly.entity_id
_entity_poly.type
_entity_poly.pdbx_seq_one_letter_code
_entity_poly.pdbx_strand_id
1 'polypeptide(L)'
;MGKLLVLLLIILLTFLSVAGYMFLRKAIIAGEIQIADGQRQLEEGKSRLENGRDELEAGREECADGKIEYAEAEDNLLLVLADKLLKGGSGFREARERIAKGERRIAAGKDKVSNGERRFDAGTLELFQGRERLKRAKYAYVACAFGTAFFAFLSIALGLRWWRLLPLIKGLNCNSKGELK
;
A
#
# COMPACT_ATOMS: atom_id res chain seq x y z
N MET A 1 31.75 3.64 43.54
CA MET A 1 30.49 2.91 43.30
C MET A 1 29.55 3.65 42.34
N GLY A 2 29.08 4.87 42.64
CA GLY A 2 28.07 5.55 41.82
C GLY A 2 28.42 5.76 40.34
N LYS A 3 29.69 6.02 40.00
CA LYS A 3 30.14 6.25 38.61
C LYS A 3 30.00 5.01 37.70
N LEU A 4 30.15 3.81 38.26
CA LEU A 4 30.01 2.55 37.51
C LEU A 4 28.53 2.24 37.20
N LEU A 5 27.65 2.53 38.16
CA LEU A 5 26.20 2.42 38.00
C LEU A 5 25.67 3.37 36.90
N VAL A 6 26.18 4.60 36.86
CA VAL A 6 25.81 5.59 35.82
C VAL A 6 26.27 5.13 34.44
N LEU A 7 27.49 4.60 34.29
CA LEU A 7 27.98 4.06 33.01
C LEU A 7 27.15 2.87 32.52
N LEU A 8 26.79 1.94 33.40
CA LEU A 8 25.94 0.80 33.06
C LEU A 8 24.53 1.24 32.62
N LEU A 9 23.94 2.22 33.29
CA LEU A 9 22.64 2.79 32.91
C LEU A 9 22.67 3.43 31.52
N ILE A 10 23.73 4.17 31.18
CA ILE A 10 23.88 4.80 29.86
C ILE A 10 24.01 3.74 28.77
N ILE A 11 24.82 2.70 28.98
CA ILE A 11 24.98 1.60 28.01
C ILE A 11 23.66 0.86 27.79
N LEU A 12 22.88 0.62 28.85
CA LEU A 12 21.58 -0.02 28.73
C LEU A 12 20.60 0.85 27.91
N LEU A 13 20.63 2.17 28.12
CA LEU A 13 19.77 3.13 27.45
C LEU A 13 20.12 3.27 25.96
N THR A 14 21.41 3.22 25.61
CA THR A 14 21.84 3.19 24.20
C THR A 14 21.47 1.88 23.52
N PHE A 15 21.61 0.73 24.19
CA PHE A 15 21.14 -0.55 23.64
C PHE A 15 19.64 -0.55 23.36
N LEU A 16 18.84 -0.02 24.29
CA LEU A 16 17.39 0.09 24.12
C LEU A 16 17.03 1.02 22.95
N SER A 17 17.74 2.15 22.83
CA SER A 17 17.57 3.10 21.74
C SER A 17 17.95 2.50 20.37
N VAL A 18 19.07 1.77 20.28
CA VAL A 18 19.52 1.11 19.05
C VAL A 18 18.55 -0.01 18.65
N ALA A 19 18.04 -0.78 19.61
CA ALA A 19 17.03 -1.81 19.36
C ALA A 19 15.74 -1.20 18.79
N GLY A 20 15.25 -0.10 19.37
CA GLY A 20 14.09 0.64 18.84
C GLY A 20 14.33 1.19 17.42
N TYR A 21 15.53 1.69 17.16
CA TYR A 21 15.92 2.21 15.84
C TYR A 21 15.97 1.11 14.77
N MET A 22 16.50 -0.06 15.12
CA MET A 22 16.50 -1.24 14.26
C MET A 22 15.09 -1.72 13.94
N PHE A 23 14.19 -1.75 14.93
CA PHE A 23 12.80 -2.13 14.72
C PHE A 23 12.08 -1.16 13.78
N LEU A 24 12.21 0.14 14.01
CA LEU A 24 11.59 1.17 13.18
C LEU A 24 12.11 1.14 11.74
N ARG A 25 13.42 0.94 11.55
CA ARG A 25 14.02 0.76 10.22
C ARG A 25 13.45 -0.46 9.50
N LYS A 26 13.33 -1.61 10.18
CA LYS A 26 12.71 -2.80 9.60
C LYS A 26 11.25 -2.57 9.20
N ALA A 27 10.48 -1.88 10.04
CA ALA A 27 9.09 -1.54 9.75
C ALA A 27 8.94 -0.63 8.52
N ILE A 28 9.84 0.35 8.34
CA ILE A 28 9.85 1.21 7.14
C ILE A 28 10.14 0.39 5.88
N ILE A 29 11.16 -0.49 5.90
CA ILE A 29 11.50 -1.32 4.75
C ILE A 29 10.34 -2.28 4.41
N ALA A 30 9.73 -2.90 5.42
CA ALA A 30 8.57 -3.76 5.21
C ALA A 30 7.39 -2.98 4.60
N GLY A 31 7.15 -1.75 5.07
CA GLY A 31 6.13 -0.86 4.50
C GLY A 31 6.42 -0.46 3.04
N GLU A 32 7.68 -0.20 2.68
CA GLU A 32 8.08 0.06 1.29
C GLU A 32 7.79 -1.14 0.39
N ILE A 33 8.14 -2.34 0.85
CA ILE A 33 7.88 -3.59 0.11
C ILE A 33 6.38 -3.81 -0.07
N GLN A 34 5.57 -3.61 0.97
CA GLN A 34 4.12 -3.74 0.89
C GLN A 34 3.50 -2.75 -0.09
N ILE A 35 3.96 -1.49 -0.11
CA ILE A 35 3.48 -0.50 -1.08
C ILE A 35 3.87 -0.91 -2.51
N ALA A 36 5.10 -1.37 -2.73
CA ALA A 36 5.55 -1.82 -4.04
C ALA A 36 4.75 -3.05 -4.52
N ASP A 37 4.50 -4.01 -3.64
CA ASP A 37 3.69 -5.19 -3.96
C ASP A 37 2.25 -4.81 -4.28
N GLY A 38 1.63 -3.97 -3.45
CA GLY A 38 0.27 -3.49 -3.72
C GLY A 38 0.18 -2.68 -5.02
N GLN A 39 1.22 -1.93 -5.40
CA GLN A 39 1.26 -1.25 -6.71
C GLN A 39 1.25 -2.25 -7.86
N ARG A 40 2.03 -3.34 -7.77
CA ARG A 40 1.99 -4.41 -8.79
C ARG A 40 0.63 -5.07 -8.85
N GLN A 41 0.03 -5.37 -7.70
CA GLN A 41 -1.32 -5.95 -7.64
C GLN A 41 -2.37 -5.03 -8.28
N LEU A 42 -2.26 -3.71 -8.11
CA LEU A 42 -3.12 -2.76 -8.83
C LEU A 42 -2.85 -2.80 -10.33
N GLU A 43 -1.60 -2.77 -10.79
CA GLU A 43 -1.30 -2.84 -12.23
C GLU A 43 -1.88 -4.13 -12.86
N GLU A 44 -1.70 -5.27 -12.21
CA GLU A 44 -2.33 -6.54 -12.63
C GLU A 44 -3.85 -6.46 -12.61
N GLY A 45 -4.43 -5.87 -11.54
CA GLY A 45 -5.88 -5.66 -11.43
C GLY A 45 -6.43 -4.76 -12.53
N LYS A 46 -5.68 -3.73 -12.93
CA LYS A 46 -6.02 -2.83 -14.04
C LYS A 46 -6.04 -3.59 -15.37
N SER A 47 -4.99 -4.37 -15.64
CA SER A 47 -4.93 -5.19 -16.86
C SER A 47 -6.07 -6.20 -16.92
N ARG A 48 -6.41 -6.85 -15.80
CA ARG A 48 -7.57 -7.76 -15.73
C ARG A 48 -8.89 -7.04 -15.98
N LEU A 49 -9.03 -5.80 -15.50
CA LEU A 49 -10.23 -5.00 -15.71
C LEU A 49 -10.37 -4.56 -17.16
N GLU A 50 -9.26 -4.18 -17.82
CA GLU A 50 -9.21 -3.88 -19.25
C GLU A 50 -9.61 -5.11 -20.07
N ASN A 51 -8.98 -6.27 -19.83
CA ASN A 51 -9.34 -7.51 -20.52
C ASN A 51 -10.82 -7.88 -20.31
N GLY A 52 -11.34 -7.71 -19.08
CA GLY A 52 -12.74 -7.98 -18.79
C GLY A 52 -13.72 -7.01 -19.47
N ARG A 53 -13.28 -5.78 -19.77
CA ARG A 53 -14.06 -4.82 -20.58
C ARG A 53 -14.04 -5.24 -22.06
N ASP A 54 -12.90 -5.64 -22.58
CA ASP A 54 -12.76 -6.09 -23.97
C ASP A 54 -13.60 -7.36 -24.22
N GLU A 55 -13.55 -8.33 -23.30
CA GLU A 55 -14.40 -9.53 -23.35
C GLU A 55 -15.91 -9.18 -23.30
N LEU A 56 -16.28 -8.18 -22.51
CA LEU A 56 -17.66 -7.72 -22.40
C LEU A 56 -18.13 -7.03 -23.68
N GLU A 57 -17.24 -6.28 -24.33
CA GLU A 57 -17.51 -5.62 -25.61
C GLU A 57 -17.65 -6.63 -26.74
N ALA A 58 -16.73 -7.59 -26.86
CA ALA A 58 -16.84 -8.69 -27.82
C ALA A 58 -18.14 -9.49 -27.63
N GLY A 59 -18.50 -9.82 -26.39
CA GLY A 59 -19.77 -10.51 -26.10
C GLY A 59 -21.01 -9.66 -26.43
N ARG A 60 -20.92 -8.33 -26.37
CA ARG A 60 -21.99 -7.42 -26.81
C ARG A 60 -22.15 -7.42 -28.32
N GLU A 61 -21.05 -7.39 -29.07
CA GLU A 61 -21.06 -7.48 -30.53
C GLU A 61 -21.64 -8.81 -30.98
N GLU A 62 -21.18 -9.94 -30.43
CA GLU A 62 -21.72 -11.27 -30.75
C GLU A 62 -23.24 -11.37 -30.48
N CYS A 63 -23.71 -10.78 -29.36
CA CYS A 63 -25.13 -10.75 -29.06
C CYS A 63 -25.92 -9.79 -29.97
N ALA A 64 -25.30 -8.73 -30.50
CA ALA A 64 -25.91 -7.83 -31.46
C ALA A 64 -26.03 -8.50 -32.83
N ASP A 65 -24.97 -9.16 -33.30
CA ASP A 65 -24.97 -9.91 -34.56
C ASP A 65 -26.01 -11.03 -34.52
N GLY A 66 -26.07 -11.81 -33.43
CA GLY A 66 -27.09 -12.85 -33.26
C GLY A 66 -28.54 -12.31 -33.21
N LYS A 67 -28.74 -11.05 -32.83
CA LYS A 67 -30.06 -10.40 -32.93
C LYS A 67 -30.39 -9.99 -34.36
N ILE A 68 -29.40 -9.54 -35.14
CA ILE A 68 -29.58 -9.20 -36.55
C ILE A 68 -29.94 -10.48 -37.32
N GLU A 69 -29.18 -11.56 -37.13
CA GLU A 69 -29.48 -12.86 -37.75
C GLU A 69 -30.88 -13.38 -37.38
N TYR A 70 -31.28 -13.21 -36.11
CA TYR A 70 -32.62 -13.58 -35.67
C TYR A 70 -33.71 -12.74 -36.36
N ALA A 71 -33.51 -11.43 -36.50
CA ALA A 71 -34.45 -10.55 -37.19
C ALA A 71 -34.56 -10.90 -38.68
N GLU A 72 -33.44 -11.15 -39.35
CA GLU A 72 -33.42 -11.58 -40.76
C GLU A 72 -34.14 -12.93 -40.96
N ALA A 73 -33.95 -13.87 -40.02
CA ALA A 73 -34.66 -15.15 -40.04
C ALA A 73 -36.18 -14.97 -39.78
N GLU A 74 -36.57 -14.01 -38.94
CA GLU A 74 -37.96 -13.71 -38.62
C GLU A 74 -38.68 -13.02 -39.80
N ASP A 75 -37.97 -12.19 -40.56
CA ASP A 75 -38.48 -11.56 -41.79
C ASP A 75 -38.62 -12.55 -42.96
N ASN A 76 -37.90 -13.67 -42.92
CA ASN A 76 -37.97 -14.70 -43.94
C ASN A 76 -39.17 -15.64 -43.71
N LEU A 77 -40.29 -15.30 -44.35
CA LEU A 77 -41.58 -15.99 -44.22
C LEU A 77 -41.49 -17.51 -44.48
N LEU A 78 -40.59 -17.96 -45.36
CA LEU A 78 -40.37 -19.39 -45.61
C LEU A 78 -39.75 -20.11 -44.41
N LEU A 79 -38.76 -19.50 -43.75
CA LEU A 79 -38.12 -20.06 -42.54
C LEU A 79 -39.11 -20.11 -41.37
N VAL A 80 -39.89 -19.05 -41.19
CA VAL A 80 -40.93 -19.00 -40.16
C VAL A 80 -41.99 -20.06 -40.39
N LEU A 81 -42.48 -20.22 -41.63
CA LEU A 81 -43.49 -21.23 -41.96
C LEU A 81 -42.93 -22.65 -41.78
N ALA A 82 -41.67 -22.88 -42.20
CA ALA A 82 -40.99 -24.16 -42.02
C ALA A 82 -40.82 -24.51 -40.53
N ASP A 83 -40.37 -23.58 -39.68
CA ASP A 83 -40.24 -23.82 -38.24
C ASP A 83 -41.60 -24.06 -37.58
N LYS A 84 -42.64 -23.34 -38.01
CA LYS A 84 -44.00 -23.50 -37.48
C LYS A 84 -44.62 -24.85 -37.86
N LEU A 85 -44.42 -25.30 -39.10
CA LEU A 85 -44.98 -26.56 -39.60
C LEU A 85 -44.17 -27.80 -39.18
N LEU A 86 -42.84 -27.71 -39.20
CA LEU A 86 -41.96 -28.86 -38.90
C LEU A 86 -41.65 -28.99 -37.41
N LYS A 87 -41.48 -27.85 -36.71
CA LYS A 87 -40.99 -27.79 -35.33
C LYS A 87 -41.97 -27.11 -34.37
N GLY A 88 -43.16 -26.75 -34.82
CA GLY A 88 -44.18 -26.09 -33.99
C GLY A 88 -43.76 -24.71 -33.46
N GLY A 89 -42.84 -24.02 -34.11
CA GLY A 89 -42.35 -22.71 -33.65
C GLY A 89 -41.37 -22.80 -32.47
N SER A 90 -40.70 -23.93 -32.27
CA SER A 90 -39.75 -24.11 -31.16
C SER A 90 -38.37 -23.50 -31.46
N GLY A 91 -37.93 -23.45 -32.73
CA GLY A 91 -36.62 -22.93 -33.10
C GLY A 91 -36.48 -21.43 -32.83
N PHE A 92 -37.46 -20.62 -33.25
CA PHE A 92 -37.47 -19.17 -32.97
C PHE A 92 -37.57 -18.87 -31.47
N ARG A 93 -38.25 -19.73 -30.71
CA ARG A 93 -38.41 -19.58 -29.26
C ARG A 93 -37.10 -19.86 -28.53
N GLU A 94 -36.40 -20.91 -28.94
CA GLU A 94 -35.07 -21.25 -28.43
C GLU A 94 -34.05 -20.17 -28.78
N ALA A 95 -34.05 -19.65 -30.01
CA ALA A 95 -33.19 -18.54 -30.41
C ALA A 95 -33.44 -17.28 -29.56
N ARG A 96 -34.71 -16.91 -29.34
CA ARG A 96 -35.08 -15.79 -28.45
C ARG A 96 -34.62 -16.03 -27.01
N GLU A 97 -34.73 -17.25 -26.50
CA GLU A 97 -34.19 -17.59 -25.17
C GLU A 97 -32.66 -17.50 -25.11
N ARG A 98 -31.95 -17.88 -26.18
CA ARG A 98 -30.49 -17.76 -26.25
C ARG A 98 -30.05 -16.30 -26.24
N ILE A 99 -30.72 -15.44 -27.01
CA ILE A 99 -30.48 -13.98 -26.99
C ILE A 99 -30.73 -13.41 -25.59
N ALA A 100 -31.88 -13.73 -24.97
CA ALA A 100 -32.19 -13.26 -23.63
C ALA A 100 -31.19 -13.75 -22.57
N LYS A 101 -30.68 -14.98 -22.70
CA LYS A 101 -29.59 -15.49 -21.84
C LYS A 101 -28.27 -14.74 -22.09
N GLY A 102 -27.95 -14.42 -23.34
CA GLY A 102 -26.78 -13.61 -23.71
C GLY A 102 -26.83 -12.21 -23.11
N GLU A 103 -27.96 -11.51 -23.24
CA GLU A 103 -28.17 -10.19 -22.64
C GLU A 103 -28.02 -10.21 -21.12
N ARG A 104 -28.55 -11.23 -20.44
CA ARG A 104 -28.38 -11.41 -18.99
C ARG A 104 -26.90 -11.62 -18.61
N ARG A 105 -26.15 -12.37 -19.42
CA ARG A 105 -24.70 -12.55 -19.20
C ARG A 105 -23.94 -11.24 -19.38
N ILE A 106 -24.27 -10.45 -20.39
CA ILE A 106 -23.69 -9.11 -20.60
C ILE A 106 -24.01 -8.19 -19.43
N ALA A 107 -25.26 -8.17 -18.95
CA ALA A 107 -25.64 -7.37 -17.79
C ALA A 107 -24.83 -7.76 -16.54
N ALA A 108 -24.75 -9.06 -16.25
CA ALA A 108 -23.95 -9.57 -15.13
C ALA A 108 -22.45 -9.28 -15.30
N GLY A 109 -21.93 -9.34 -16.54
CA GLY A 109 -20.55 -8.97 -16.86
C GLY A 109 -20.29 -7.48 -16.60
N LYS A 110 -21.21 -6.60 -17.00
CA LYS A 110 -21.13 -5.16 -16.71
C LYS A 110 -21.10 -4.87 -15.21
N ASP A 111 -21.94 -5.55 -14.43
CA ASP A 111 -21.95 -5.41 -12.97
C ASP A 111 -20.64 -5.89 -12.35
N LYS A 112 -20.04 -6.97 -12.86
CA LYS A 112 -18.73 -7.45 -12.41
C LYS A 112 -17.62 -6.44 -12.70
N VAL A 113 -17.57 -5.88 -13.91
CA VAL A 113 -16.60 -4.85 -14.29
C VAL A 113 -16.77 -3.62 -13.40
N SER A 114 -18.00 -3.13 -13.21
CA SER A 114 -18.25 -1.96 -12.35
C SER A 114 -17.86 -2.21 -10.89
N ASN A 115 -18.12 -3.40 -10.37
CA ASN A 115 -17.66 -3.78 -9.03
C ASN A 115 -16.13 -3.89 -8.96
N GLY A 116 -15.49 -4.37 -10.03
CA GLY A 116 -14.04 -4.40 -10.18
C GLY A 116 -13.42 -3.01 -10.13
N GLU A 117 -13.98 -2.04 -10.87
CA GLU A 117 -13.59 -0.63 -10.85
C GLU A 117 -13.63 -0.04 -9.44
N ARG A 118 -14.74 -0.23 -8.72
CA ARG A 118 -14.85 0.28 -7.34
C ARG A 118 -13.79 -0.31 -6.42
N ARG A 119 -13.48 -1.61 -6.55
CA ARG A 119 -12.41 -2.26 -5.78
C ARG A 119 -11.03 -1.72 -6.15
N PHE A 120 -10.80 -1.48 -7.44
CA PHE A 120 -9.56 -0.90 -7.94
C PHE A 120 -9.35 0.53 -7.41
N ASP A 121 -10.39 1.36 -7.41
CA ASP A 121 -10.35 2.72 -6.87
C ASP A 121 -10.11 2.72 -5.36
N ALA A 122 -10.79 1.83 -4.63
CA ALA A 122 -10.59 1.66 -3.19
C ALA A 122 -9.14 1.22 -2.86
N GLY A 123 -8.60 0.23 -3.58
CA GLY A 123 -7.21 -0.20 -3.41
C GLY A 123 -6.19 0.89 -3.74
N THR A 124 -6.47 1.71 -4.75
CA THR A 124 -5.65 2.88 -5.11
C THR A 124 -5.62 3.90 -3.98
N LEU A 125 -6.77 4.19 -3.37
CA LEU A 125 -6.86 5.09 -2.23
C LEU A 125 -6.13 4.55 -1.00
N GLU A 126 -6.26 3.25 -0.70
CA GLU A 126 -5.54 2.61 0.40
C GLU A 126 -4.02 2.69 0.23
N LEU A 127 -3.51 2.43 -0.98
CA LEU A 127 -2.09 2.59 -1.27
C LEU A 127 -1.61 4.03 -1.11
N PHE A 128 -2.41 5.00 -1.54
CA PHE A 128 -2.09 6.40 -1.34
C PHE A 128 -1.98 6.75 0.14
N GLN A 129 -2.94 6.32 0.95
CA GLN A 129 -2.91 6.52 2.40
C GLN A 129 -1.73 5.80 3.07
N GLY A 130 -1.43 4.57 2.63
CA GLY A 130 -0.28 3.80 3.11
C GLY A 130 1.04 4.50 2.81
N ARG A 131 1.19 5.06 1.60
CA ARG A 131 2.36 5.86 1.21
C ARG A 131 2.52 7.10 2.07
N GLU A 132 1.44 7.82 2.39
CA GLU A 132 1.48 8.99 3.27
C GLU A 132 1.84 8.63 4.72
N ARG A 133 1.34 7.51 5.24
CA ARG A 133 1.75 6.99 6.56
C ARG A 133 3.25 6.65 6.57
N LEU A 134 3.74 6.01 5.51
CA LEU A 134 5.16 5.66 5.38
C LEU A 134 6.06 6.90 5.29
N LYS A 135 5.65 7.94 4.55
CA LYS A 135 6.36 9.23 4.50
C LYS A 135 6.47 9.84 5.90
N ARG A 136 5.36 9.91 6.64
CA ARG A 136 5.37 10.43 8.02
C ARG A 136 6.27 9.61 8.95
N ALA A 137 6.23 8.28 8.84
CA ALA A 137 7.12 7.41 9.60
C ALA A 137 8.60 7.66 9.30
N LYS A 138 8.96 7.88 8.02
CA LYS A 138 10.32 8.27 7.61
C LYS A 138 10.72 9.64 8.17
N TYR A 139 9.85 10.64 8.10
CA TYR A 139 10.13 11.96 8.67
C TYR A 139 10.35 11.90 10.18
N ALA A 140 9.51 11.15 10.91
CA ALA A 140 9.68 10.94 12.35
C ALA A 140 10.99 10.23 12.68
N TYR A 141 11.35 9.21 11.90
CA TYR A 141 12.63 8.50 12.03
C TYR A 141 13.83 9.45 11.84
N VAL A 142 13.82 10.27 10.78
CA VAL A 142 14.87 11.25 10.51
C VAL A 142 14.94 12.32 11.60
N ALA A 143 13.80 12.85 12.05
CA ALA A 143 13.74 13.83 13.13
C ALA A 143 14.32 13.28 14.45
N CYS A 144 13.99 12.04 14.82
CA CYS A 144 14.58 11.36 15.97
C CYS A 144 16.10 11.15 15.81
N ALA A 145 16.56 10.80 14.61
CA ALA A 145 17.99 10.64 14.33
C ALA A 145 18.75 11.95 14.51
N PHE A 146 18.23 13.06 13.99
CA PHE A 146 18.82 14.38 14.19
C PHE A 146 18.77 14.82 15.66
N GLY A 147 17.66 14.58 16.37
CA GLY A 147 17.54 14.90 17.79
C GLY A 147 18.56 14.16 18.65
N THR A 148 18.72 12.86 18.43
CA THR A 148 19.71 12.06 19.16
C THR A 148 21.15 12.46 18.83
N ALA A 149 21.46 12.75 17.56
CA ALA A 149 22.78 13.25 17.16
C ALA A 149 23.10 14.62 17.80
N PHE A 150 22.12 15.53 17.83
CA PHE A 150 22.27 16.83 18.46
C PHE A 150 22.50 16.73 19.98
N PHE A 151 21.72 15.89 20.68
CA PHE A 151 21.90 15.64 22.11
C PHE A 151 23.24 14.95 22.42
N ALA A 152 23.66 13.99 21.59
CA ALA A 152 24.95 13.34 21.74
C ALA A 152 26.09 14.35 21.59
N PHE A 153 26.02 15.24 20.59
CA PHE A 153 26.99 16.31 20.39
C PHE A 153 27.03 17.29 21.57
N LEU A 154 25.86 17.73 22.07
CA LEU A 154 25.76 18.61 23.22
C LEU A 154 26.36 17.98 24.49
N SER A 155 26.09 16.69 24.71
CA SER A 155 26.63 15.93 25.85
C SER A 155 28.16 15.82 25.78
N ILE A 156 28.72 15.60 24.59
CA ILE A 156 30.18 15.56 24.39
C ILE A 156 30.80 16.95 24.64
N ALA A 157 30.18 18.02 24.13
CA ALA A 157 30.66 19.39 24.31
C ALA A 157 30.64 19.83 25.78
N LEU A 158 29.57 19.53 26.52
CA LEU A 158 29.46 19.81 27.95
C LEU A 158 30.43 18.96 28.78
N GLY A 159 30.61 17.68 28.42
CA GLY A 159 31.60 16.79 29.04
C GLY A 159 33.03 17.30 28.88
N LEU A 160 33.42 17.73 27.68
CA LEU A 160 34.73 18.33 27.41
C LEU A 160 34.95 19.64 28.17
N ARG A 161 33.91 20.47 28.32
CA ARG A 161 33.96 21.73 29.09
C ARG A 161 34.14 21.46 30.57
N TRP A 162 33.48 20.45 31.13
CA TRP A 162 33.67 20.03 32.52
C TRP A 162 35.07 19.46 32.78
N TRP A 163 35.61 18.72 31.80
CA TRP A 163 36.96 18.16 31.89
C TRP A 163 38.06 19.22 31.86
N ARG A 164 37.87 20.31 31.08
CA ARG A 164 38.77 21.48 31.10
C ARG A 164 38.75 22.29 32.40
N LEU A 165 37.68 22.22 33.20
CA LEU A 165 37.58 22.95 34.48
C LEU A 165 38.18 22.21 35.69
N LEU A 166 38.37 20.89 35.60
CA LEU A 166 38.94 20.09 36.69
C LEU A 166 40.39 20.47 37.11
N PRO A 167 41.32 20.88 36.21
CA PRO A 167 42.69 21.21 36.63
C PRO A 167 42.81 22.55 37.39
N LEU A 168 41.84 23.47 37.30
CA LEU A 168 41.91 24.79 37.95
C LEU A 168 41.62 24.76 39.46
N ILE A 169 40.86 23.76 39.93
CA ILE A 169 40.53 23.62 41.37
C ILE A 169 41.66 22.93 42.15
N LYS A 170 42.51 22.14 41.48
CA LYS A 170 43.72 21.57 42.11
C LYS A 170 44.83 22.61 42.36
N GLY A 171 44.78 23.79 41.72
CA GLY A 171 45.76 24.85 41.91
C GLY A 171 45.51 25.80 43.09
N LEU A 172 44.29 25.82 43.65
CA LEU A 172 43.91 26.75 44.74
C LEU A 172 43.99 26.15 46.15
N ASN A 173 44.36 24.89 46.29
CA ASN A 173 44.54 24.24 47.61
C ASN A 173 46.03 24.12 48.05
N CYS A 174 46.92 24.95 47.46
CA CYS A 174 48.34 25.05 47.82
C CYS A 174 48.72 26.46 48.32
N ASN A 175 47.85 27.12 49.09
CA ASN A 175 48.26 28.35 49.79
C ASN A 175 47.43 28.63 51.06
N SER A 176 47.57 27.77 52.07
CA SER A 176 47.30 28.15 53.47
C SER A 176 47.96 27.14 54.39
N LYS A 177 48.79 27.64 55.31
CA LYS A 177 49.66 26.94 56.27
C LYS A 177 51.12 26.75 55.86
N GLY A 178 51.76 27.87 55.51
CA GLY A 178 53.01 28.19 56.19
C GLY A 178 52.72 28.70 57.62
N GLU A 179 53.78 28.65 58.45
CA GLU A 179 54.00 29.40 59.70
C GLU A 179 53.73 28.69 61.05
N LEU A 180 54.88 28.41 61.70
CA LEU A 180 55.27 28.75 63.07
C LEU A 180 55.25 27.67 64.18
N LYS A 181 56.50 27.41 64.62
CA LYS A 181 57.03 26.80 65.85
C LYS A 181 57.15 25.27 65.93
#